data_AF-A0A936CJS6-F1
#
_entry.id   AF-A0A936CJS6-F1
#
_cell.length_a   1.000
_cell.length_b   1.000
_cell.length_c   1.000
_cell.angle_alpha   90.00
_cell.angle_beta   90.00
_cell.angle_gamma   90.00
#
_symmetry.space_group_name_H-M   'P 1'
#
loop_
_entity.id
_entity.type
_entity.pdbx_description
1 polymer ?
#
loop_
_entity_poly.entity_id
_entity_poly.type
_entity_poly.pdbx_seq_one_letter_code
_entity_poly.pdbx_strand_id
1 'polypeptide(L)'
;MPTRKYFKYKTYSWHKKSRDNHNSYRFKKYRTPDCKTCPVKHLCTGRASGGREIERSEFASAVEENNKRYKDNAVLYRKRQEINEHIFGTIKENGDIITPTLKD
;
A
#
# COMPACT_ATOMS: atom_id res chain seq x y z
N MET A 1 13.38 21.43 -2.28
CA MET A 1 12.21 20.52 -2.28
C MET A 1 11.31 20.91 -1.13
N PRO A 2 10.00 21.18 -1.32
CA PRO A 2 9.17 21.65 -0.23
C PRO A 2 9.03 20.53 0.80
N THR A 3 9.59 20.78 1.98
CA THR A 3 9.51 19.92 3.16
C THR A 3 8.08 19.46 3.34
N ARG A 4 7.89 18.14 3.46
CA ARG A 4 6.62 17.46 3.70
C ARG A 4 6.06 17.96 5.04
N LYS A 5 5.42 19.14 5.05
CA LYS A 5 4.78 19.69 6.23
C LYS A 5 3.75 18.67 6.69
N TYR A 6 3.97 18.11 7.87
CA TYR A 6 3.03 17.22 8.52
C TYR A 6 1.74 18.00 8.73
N PHE A 7 0.72 17.75 7.90
CA PHE A 7 -0.62 18.27 8.14
C PHE A 7 -1.08 17.65 9.47
N LYS A 8 -1.17 18.47 10.52
CA LYS A 8 -1.79 18.05 11.78
C LYS A 8 -3.28 17.77 11.48
N TYR A 9 -3.67 16.52 11.53
CA TYR A 9 -5.05 16.10 11.36
C TYR A 9 -5.85 16.49 12.61
N LYS A 10 -6.99 17.16 12.42
CA LYS A 10 -7.84 17.62 13.54
C LYS A 10 -8.90 16.59 13.92
N THR A 11 -9.36 15.78 12.96
CA THR A 11 -10.39 14.76 13.19
C THR A 11 -10.03 13.45 12.50
N TYR A 12 -10.37 12.34 13.17
CA TYR A 12 -10.35 11.01 12.58
C TYR A 12 -11.63 10.26 12.91
N SER A 13 -12.11 9.45 11.98
CA SER A 13 -13.26 8.55 12.17
C SER A 13 -12.97 7.18 11.61
N TRP A 14 -13.45 6.14 12.29
CA TRP A 14 -13.35 4.76 11.83
C TRP A 14 -14.46 4.44 10.84
N HIS A 15 -14.11 3.74 9.78
CA HIS A 15 -15.02 3.25 8.76
C HIS A 15 -14.72 1.77 8.50
N LYS A 16 -15.76 1.02 8.13
CA LYS A 16 -15.62 -0.37 7.66
C LYS A 16 -15.52 -0.36 6.13
N LYS A 17 -14.52 -1.04 5.59
CA LYS A 17 -14.45 -1.39 4.16
C LYS A 17 -14.78 -2.86 4.05
N SER A 18 -15.75 -3.21 3.21
CA SER A 18 -16.08 -4.60 2.88
C SER A 18 -16.00 -4.71 1.37
N ARG A 19 -15.22 -5.66 0.85
CA ARG A 19 -15.24 -5.99 -0.58
C ARG A 19 -16.21 -7.15 -0.85
N ASP A 20 -16.27 -8.10 0.08
CA ASP A 20 -17.18 -9.23 0.13
C ASP A 20 -17.52 -9.53 1.62
N ASN A 21 -18.24 -10.63 1.88
CA ASN A 21 -18.68 -11.01 3.23
C ASN A 21 -17.55 -11.55 4.12
N HIS A 22 -16.40 -11.90 3.54
CA HIS A 22 -15.29 -12.55 4.25
C HIS A 22 -14.09 -11.63 4.46
N ASN A 23 -13.96 -10.59 3.65
CA ASN A 23 -12.82 -9.68 3.67
C ASN A 23 -13.27 -8.25 3.97
N SER A 24 -13.51 -8.01 5.26
CA SER A 24 -13.82 -6.69 5.78
C SER A 24 -12.74 -6.21 6.74
N TYR A 25 -12.33 -4.96 6.61
CA TYR A 25 -11.35 -4.33 7.49
C TYR A 25 -11.76 -2.89 7.81
N ARG A 26 -11.20 -2.36 8.90
CA ARG A 26 -11.43 -0.99 9.34
C ARG A 26 -10.33 -0.07 8.87
N PHE A 27 -10.70 1.17 8.59
CA PHE A 27 -9.74 2.21 8.25
C PHE A 27 -10.16 3.54 8.88
N LYS A 28 -9.16 4.33 9.24
CA LYS A 28 -9.34 5.70 9.72
C LYS A 28 -9.31 6.66 8.54
N LYS A 29 -10.30 7.55 8.47
CA LYS A 29 -10.28 8.72 7.59
C LYS A 29 -9.77 9.92 8.37
N TYR A 30 -8.70 10.54 7.87
CA TYR A 30 -8.14 11.76 8.43
C TYR A 30 -8.50 12.95 7.56
N ARG A 31 -9.02 14.00 8.20
CA ARG A 31 -9.40 15.25 7.56
C ARG A 31 -8.79 16.44 8.29
N THR A 32 -8.54 17.51 7.56
CA THR A 32 -8.17 18.79 8.14
C THR A 32 -8.89 19.96 7.46
N PRO A 33 -9.50 20.89 8.23
CA PRO A 33 -10.09 22.10 7.67
C PRO A 33 -9.02 23.05 7.11
N ASP A 34 -7.76 22.91 7.52
CA ASP A 34 -6.64 23.77 7.10
C ASP A 34 -6.35 23.63 5.59
N CYS A 35 -6.87 22.58 4.94
CA CYS A 35 -6.82 22.46 3.48
C CYS A 35 -7.57 23.60 2.76
N LYS A 36 -8.54 24.26 3.40
CA LYS A 36 -9.31 25.35 2.77
C LYS A 36 -8.47 26.62 2.59
N THR A 37 -7.57 26.90 3.53
CA THR A 37 -6.72 28.10 3.55
C THR A 37 -5.28 27.80 3.09
N CYS A 38 -5.04 26.62 2.52
CA CYS A 38 -3.71 26.20 2.10
C CYS A 38 -3.23 27.01 0.87
N PRO A 39 -2.08 27.71 0.93
CA PRO A 39 -1.61 28.56 -0.17
C PRO A 39 -1.26 27.78 -1.44
N VAL A 40 -0.87 26.51 -1.28
CA VAL A 40 -0.54 25.60 -2.39
C VAL A 40 -1.69 24.67 -2.75
N LYS A 41 -2.94 25.01 -2.39
CA LYS A 41 -4.12 24.21 -2.73
C LYS A 41 -4.22 23.96 -4.24
N HIS A 42 -3.84 24.94 -5.06
CA HIS A 42 -3.82 24.85 -6.51
C HIS A 42 -2.87 23.77 -7.07
N LEU A 43 -1.86 23.33 -6.30
CA LEU A 43 -0.94 22.24 -6.66
C LEU A 43 -1.38 20.88 -6.10
N CYS A 44 -2.47 20.84 -5.34
CA CYS A 44 -2.91 19.61 -4.68
C CYS A 44 -3.69 18.73 -5.65
N THR A 45 -3.41 17.42 -5.65
CA THR A 45 -4.17 16.42 -6.41
C THR A 45 -5.50 16.02 -5.75
N GLY A 46 -5.94 16.76 -4.73
CA GLY A 46 -7.20 16.53 -4.03
C GLY A 46 -8.43 16.93 -4.85
N ARG A 47 -9.63 16.63 -4.33
CA ARG A 47 -10.90 17.04 -4.95
C ARG A 47 -11.00 18.58 -5.04
N ALA A 48 -11.53 19.09 -6.15
CA ALA A 48 -11.72 20.54 -6.35
C ALA A 48 -12.53 21.21 -5.22
N SER A 49 -13.57 20.55 -4.74
CA SER A 49 -14.47 21.04 -3.67
C SER A 49 -14.05 20.63 -2.25
N GLY A 50 -13.05 19.76 -2.08
CA GLY A 50 -12.75 19.11 -0.81
C GLY A 50 -11.28 19.18 -0.41
N GLY A 51 -11.00 19.28 0.89
CA GLY A 51 -9.64 19.12 1.40
C GLY A 51 -9.08 17.72 1.13
N ARG A 52 -7.77 17.54 1.34
CA ARG A 52 -7.15 16.22 1.24
C ARG A 52 -7.69 15.30 2.35
N GLU A 53 -8.17 14.13 1.94
CA GLU A 53 -8.53 13.04 2.85
C GLU A 53 -7.44 11.97 2.76
N ILE A 54 -7.02 11.45 3.92
CA ILE A 54 -6.06 10.35 3.99
C ILE A 54 -6.77 9.15 4.63
N GLU A 55 -6.73 8.01 3.95
CA GLU A 55 -7.20 6.75 4.50
C GLU A 55 -6.01 5.96 5.06
N ARG A 56 -6.13 5.45 6.28
CA ARG A 56 -5.14 4.57 6.90
C ARG A 56 -5.82 3.32 7.43
N SER A 57 -5.42 2.16 6.94
CA SER A 57 -5.93 0.86 7.41
C SER A 57 -5.57 0.61 8.87
N GLU A 58 -6.39 -0.19 9.56
CA GLU A 58 -6.04 -0.74 10.88
C GLU A 58 -4.73 -1.56 10.86
N PHE A 59 -4.40 -2.15 9.71
CA PHE A 59 -3.16 -2.92 9.52
C PHE A 59 -1.97 -2.06 9.04
N ALA A 60 -2.11 -0.74 8.94
CA ALA A 60 -1.06 0.12 8.39
C ALA A 60 0.27 -0.02 9.12
N SER A 61 0.26 -0.16 10.45
CA SER A 61 1.48 -0.34 11.25
C SER A 61 2.20 -1.64 10.90
N ALA A 62 1.46 -2.74 10.74
CA ALA A 62 2.03 -4.04 10.37
C ALA A 62 2.64 -4.00 8.95
N VAL A 63 1.97 -3.33 8.02
CA VAL A 63 2.49 -3.13 6.65
C VAL A 63 3.76 -2.29 6.66
N GLU A 64 3.81 -1.22 7.44
CA GLU A 64 5.00 -0.36 7.57
C GLU A 64 6.18 -1.11 8.19
N GLU A 65 5.94 -1.90 9.23
CA GLU A 65 6.95 -2.76 9.85
C GLU A 65 7.47 -3.82 8.87
N ASN A 66 6.57 -4.50 8.16
CA ASN A 66 6.96 -5.47 7.14
C ASN A 66 7.79 -4.82 6.03
N ASN A 67 7.39 -3.64 5.56
CA ASN A 67 8.14 -2.88 4.56
C ASN A 67 9.53 -2.47 5.05
N LYS A 68 9.66 -2.12 6.34
CA LYS A 68 10.96 -1.84 6.95
C LYS A 68 11.84 -3.10 6.95
N ARG A 69 11.31 -4.23 7.43
CA ARG A 69 12.02 -5.52 7.41
C ARG A 69 12.44 -5.94 6.00
N TYR A 70 11.56 -5.72 5.01
CA TYR A 70 11.84 -6.01 3.61
C TYR A 70 13.04 -5.21 3.07
N LYS A 71 13.07 -3.90 3.35
CA LYS A 71 14.19 -3.03 2.96
C LYS A 71 15.48 -3.38 3.68
N ASP A 72 15.38 -3.63 4.98
CA ASP A 72 16.54 -3.95 5.83
C ASP A 72 17.14 -5.32 5.47
N ASN A 73 16.36 -6.24 4.86
CA ASN A 73 16.77 -7.62 4.57
C ASN A 73 16.61 -8.01 3.09
N ALA A 74 16.93 -7.10 2.16
CA ALA A 74 16.70 -7.29 0.73
C ALA A 74 17.30 -8.59 0.14
N VAL A 75 18.53 -8.95 0.55
CA VAL A 75 19.23 -10.17 0.06
C VAL A 75 18.49 -11.45 0.47
N LEU A 76 18.00 -11.49 1.72
CA LEU A 76 17.24 -12.63 2.23
C LEU A 76 15.91 -12.78 1.49
N TYR A 77 15.21 -11.67 1.25
CA TYR A 77 13.95 -11.69 0.52
C TYR A 77 14.13 -12.08 -0.95
N ARG A 78 15.20 -11.62 -1.61
CA ARG A 78 15.56 -12.06 -2.97
C ARG A 78 15.80 -13.57 -3.03
N LYS A 79 16.60 -14.12 -2.10
CA LYS A 79 16.85 -15.57 -2.02
C LYS A 79 15.58 -16.37 -1.79
N ARG A 80 14.65 -15.88 -0.96
CA ARG A 80 13.33 -16.51 -0.76
C ARG A 80 12.47 -16.49 -2.01
N GLN A 81 12.51 -15.39 -2.76
CA GLN A 81 11.78 -15.24 -4.01
C GLN A 81 12.28 -16.26 -5.04
N GLU A 82 13.60 -16.40 -5.17
CA GLU A 82 14.24 -17.41 -6.05
C GLU A 82 13.79 -18.84 -5.71
N ILE A 83 13.66 -19.18 -4.42
CA ILE A 83 13.19 -20.51 -3.98
C ILE A 83 11.69 -20.72 -4.26
N ASN A 84 10.84 -19.75 -3.90
CA ASN A 84 9.39 -19.90 -4.03
C ASN A 84 8.91 -19.83 -5.47
N GLU A 85 9.51 -18.98 -6.32
CA GLU A 85 9.13 -18.85 -7.72
C GLU A 85 9.63 -20.02 -8.57
N HIS A 86 10.69 -20.74 -8.19
CA HIS A 86 11.12 -21.90 -8.98
C HIS A 86 10.24 -23.14 -8.78
N ILE A 87 9.59 -23.28 -7.62
CA ILE A 87 8.69 -24.40 -7.33
C ILE A 87 7.28 -24.17 -7.92
N PHE A 88 6.83 -22.91 -8.04
CA PHE A 88 5.47 -22.57 -8.48
C PHE A 88 5.38 -21.64 -9.70
N GLY A 89 6.51 -21.19 -10.24
CA GLY A 89 6.60 -20.35 -11.43
C GLY A 89 6.94 -21.17 -12.67
N THR A 90 6.53 -20.69 -13.83
CA THR A 90 6.97 -21.24 -15.11
C THR A 90 8.46 -20.99 -15.27
N ILE A 91 9.27 -22.06 -15.24
CA ILE A 91 10.66 -22.00 -15.69
C ILE A 91 10.62 -21.59 -17.16
N LYS A 92 11.25 -20.47 -17.51
CA LYS A 92 11.52 -20.11 -18.91
C LYS A 92 13.02 -20.28 -19.14
N GLU A 93 13.40 -21.38 -19.76
CA GLU A 93 14.75 -21.54 -20.29
C GLU A 93 14.66 -21.20 -21.78
N ASN A 94 15.29 -20.09 -22.20
CA ASN A 94 15.36 -19.59 -23.58
C ASN A 94 14.09 -18.94 -24.17
N GLY A 95 13.24 -18.31 -23.35
CA GLY A 95 12.15 -17.45 -23.83
C GLY A 95 10.80 -18.16 -24.04
N ASP A 96 10.78 -19.48 -24.01
CA ASP A 96 9.55 -20.26 -24.12
C ASP A 96 8.99 -20.66 -22.74
N ILE A 97 7.66 -20.63 -22.63
CA ILE A 97 6.90 -20.98 -21.41
C ILE A 97 6.80 -22.50 -21.34
N ILE A 98 7.55 -23.13 -20.43
CA ILE A 98 7.39 -24.56 -20.14
C ILE A 98 6.35 -24.71 -19.02
N THR A 99 5.10 -25.00 -19.38
CA THR A 99 4.10 -25.43 -18.39
C THR A 99 4.47 -26.85 -17.93
N PRO A 100 4.59 -27.13 -16.62
CA PRO A 100 4.75 -28.49 -16.16
C PRO A 100 3.43 -29.23 -16.44
N THR A 101 3.42 -30.09 -17.45
CA THR A 101 2.37 -31.10 -17.58
C THR A 101 2.51 -32.05 -16.40
N LEU A 102 1.50 -32.07 -15.53
CA LEU A 102 1.27 -33.14 -14.58
C LEU A 102 1.38 -34.46 -15.34
N LYS A 103 2.41 -35.26 -15.07
CA LYS A 103 2.41 -36.68 -15.40
C LYS A 103 1.63 -37.36 -14.29
N ASP A 104 0.64 -38.14 -14.70
CA ASP A 104 -0.28 -38.93 -13.88
C ASP A 104 0.42 -39.79 -12.83
#